data_AF-X1NW99-F1
#
_entry.id   AF-X1NW99-F1
#
_cell.length_a   1.000
_cell.length_b   1.000
_cell.length_c   1.000
_cell.angle_alpha   90.00
_cell.angle_beta   90.00
_cell.angle_gamma   90.00
#
_symmetry.space_group_name_H-M   'P 1'
#
loop_
_entity.id
_entity.type
_entity.pdbx_description
1 polymer ?
#
loop_
_entity_poly.entity_id
_entity_poly.type
_entity_poly.pdbx_seq_one_letter_code
_entity_poly.pdbx_strand_id
1 'polypeptide(L)' 'TKPLYENDLVYYNNIRYRIDFIEFVYSRSESPHHLELILERLKAT' A
#
# COMPACT_ATOMS: atom_id res chain seq x y z
N THR A 1 -3.02 0.80 15.53
CA THR A 1 -2.87 0.38 14.12
C THR A 1 -2.06 1.45 13.42
N LYS A 2 -0.83 1.15 13.00
CA LYS A 2 0.02 2.12 12.30
C LYS A 2 -0.47 2.21 10.84
N PRO A 3 -0.79 3.39 10.31
CA PRO A 3 -1.15 3.54 8.90
C PRO A 3 0.02 3.18 7.99
N LEU A 4 -0.28 2.76 6.76
CA LEU A 4 0.71 2.46 5.72
C LEU A 4 1.22 3.76 5.10
N TYR A 5 2.49 3.77 4.70
CA TYR A 5 3.14 4.87 4.01
C TYR A 5 3.97 4.37 2.82
N GLU A 6 4.34 5.29 1.93
CA GLU A 6 5.34 5.01 0.89
C GLU A 6 6.64 4.50 1.53
N ASN A 7 7.32 3.61 0.83
CA ASN A 7 8.49 2.85 1.28
C ASN A 7 8.24 1.81 2.39
N ASP A 8 7.03 1.69 2.94
CA ASP A 8 6.71 0.55 3.80
C ASP A 8 6.82 -0.76 3.03
N LEU A 9 7.21 -1.82 3.75
CA LEU A 9 7.33 -3.17 3.22
C LEU A 9 6.10 -3.99 3.55
N VAL A 10 5.48 -4.58 2.53
CA VAL A 10 4.35 -5.48 2.67
C VAL A 10 4.70 -6.88 2.16
N TYR A 11 4.12 -7.89 2.79
CA TYR A 11 4.33 -9.30 2.45
C TYR A 11 3.02 -9.92 2.00
N TYR A 12 3.03 -10.52 0.82
CA TYR A 12 1.88 -11.24 0.29
C TYR A 12 2.34 -12.47 -0.48
N ASN A 13 1.80 -13.65 -0.16
CA ASN A 13 2.17 -14.93 -0.77
C ASN A 13 3.69 -15.20 -0.80
N ASN A 14 4.38 -14.97 0.33
CA ASN A 14 5.85 -15.09 0.47
C ASN A 14 6.67 -14.20 -0.47
N ILE A 15 6.04 -13.20 -1.10
CA ILE A 15 6.72 -12.19 -1.90
C ILE A 15 6.72 -10.89 -1.10
N ARG A 16 7.88 -10.23 -1.10
CA ARG A 16 8.08 -8.91 -0.49
C ARG A 16 7.86 -7.82 -1.53
N TYR A 17 7.12 -6.79 -1.15
CA TYR A 17 6.87 -5.61 -1.97
C TYR A 17 7.21 -4.33 -1.19
N ARG A 18 7.67 -3.30 -1.89
CA ARG A 18 7.74 -1.93 -1.39
C ARG A 18 6.50 -1.18 -1.88
N ILE A 19 5.85 -0.40 -1.02
CA ILE A 19 4.84 0.56 -1.44
C ILE A 19 5.56 1.71 -2.15
N ASP A 20 5.37 1.83 -3.45
CA ASP A 20 5.94 2.91 -4.25
C ASP A 20 5.07 4.17 -4.21
N PHE A 21 3.75 3.98 -4.14
CA PHE A 21 2.76 5.06 -4.03
C PHE A 21 1.53 4.60 -3.24
N ILE A 22 0.89 5.53 -2.54
CA ILE A 22 -0.33 5.33 -1.76
C ILE A 22 -1.31 6.50 -1.94
N GLU A 23 -2.57 6.19 -2.23
CA GLU A 23 -3.64 7.18 -2.34
C GLU A 23 -4.82 6.83 -1.42
N PHE A 24 -5.36 7.86 -0.76
CA PHE A 24 -6.60 7.75 0.01
C PHE A 24 -7.79 7.98 -0.90
N VAL A 25 -8.61 6.94 -1.07
CA VAL A 25 -9.86 7.04 -1.82
C VAL A 25 -11.01 7.30 -0.86
N TYR A 26 -11.70 8.41 -1.08
CA TYR A 26 -12.88 8.83 -0.32
C TYR A 26 -14.16 8.40 -1.04
N SER A 27 -15.21 8.11 -0.27
CA SER A 27 -16.53 7.83 -0.82
C SER A 27 -17.20 9.11 -1.35
N ARG A 28 -18.40 8.97 -1.95
CA ARG A 28 -19.24 10.13 -2.31
C ARG A 28 -19.66 11.01 -1.13
N SER A 29 -19.62 10.46 0.09
CA SER A 29 -19.90 11.19 1.33
C SER A 29 -18.62 11.70 2.00
N GLU A 30 -17.50 11.76 1.29
CA GLU A 30 -16.19 12.25 1.75
C GLU A 30 -15.64 11.49 2.97
N SER A 31 -16.12 10.27 3.22
CA SER A 31 -15.57 9.40 4.27
C SER A 31 -14.46 8.51 3.69
N PRO A 32 -13.35 8.25 4.42
CA PRO A 32 -12.33 7.31 3.97
C PRO A 32 -12.94 5.94 3.62
N HIS A 33 -12.68 5.45 2.40
CA HIS A 33 -13.26 4.20 1.91
C HIS A 33 -12.22 3.08 1.84
N HIS A 34 -11.10 3.32 1.13
CA HIS A 34 -9.97 2.39 1.04
C HIS A 34 -8.70 3.11 0.60
N LEU A 35 -7.61 2.36 0.52
CA LEU A 35 -6.32 2.80 -0.01
C LEU A 35 -6.06 2.10 -1.34
N GLU A 36 -5.56 2.84 -2.32
CA GLU A 36 -4.97 2.28 -3.53
C GLU A 36 -3.44 2.33 -3.41
N LEU A 37 -2.77 1.21 -3.72
CA LEU A 37 -1.33 1.05 -3.54
C LEU A 37 -0.69 0.62 -4.87
N ILE A 38 0.40 1.29 -5.25
CA ILE A 38 1.32 0.79 -6.27
C ILE A 38 2.46 0.06 -5.56
N LEU A 39 2.66 -1.21 -5.91
CA LEU A 39 3.63 -2.10 -5.27
C LEU A 39 4.78 -2.42 -6.22
N GLU A 40 6.00 -2.15 -5.79
CA GLU A 40 7.20 -2.67 -6.45
C GLU A 40 7.59 -4.02 -5.84
N ARG A 41 7.64 -5.07 -6.65
CA ARG A 41 8.11 -6.39 -6.21
C ARG A 41 9.62 -6.35 -5.96
N LEU A 42 10.04 -6.67 -4.75
CA LEU A 42 11.45 -6.82 -4.42
C LEU A 42 11.88 -8.25 -4.77
N LYS A 43 12.85 -8.39 -5.68
CA LYS A 43 13.52 -9.67 -5.94
C LYS A 43 14.36 -10.03 -4.71
N ALA A 44 14.38 -11.32 -4.37
CA ALA A 44 15.39 -11.82 -3.44
C ALA A 44 16.76 -11.60 -4.08
N THR A 45 17.62 -10.84 -3.39
CA THR A 45 19.05 -10.75 -3.68
C THR A 45 19.76 -12.01 -3.24
#